data_AF-A0A428YU02-F1
#
_entry.id   AF-A0A428YU02-F1
#
_cell.length_a   1.000
_cell.length_b   1.000
_cell.length_c   1.000
_cell.angle_alpha   90.00
_cell.angle_beta   90.00
_cell.angle_gamma   90.00
#
_symmetry.space_group_name_H-M   'P 1'
#
loop_
_entity.id
_entity.type
_entity.pdbx_description
1 polymer ?
#
loop_
_entity_poly.entity_id
_entity_poly.type
_entity_poly.pdbx_seq_one_letter_code
_entity_poly.pdbx_strand_id
1 'polypeptide(L)'
;MSLGGQSSEHSSVTRKALLTVGLGGATFLITNALNQPQHVQITLSILIGGIALIIRFLVDFENRLAAVEKLEKDGMTEMKHLVGDAYSQISEATELFGLIEASALQTDLVTQLVRNSTQISPTSPPIVYHFVQAKIKETSDFLKQLAEGGTVTYYGEDRDWLLGLTRNATVSIDAISMTAVDHDLWQSEIGQRYLDAQRRAAGSGKRVRRIFVLDSPGMADDPAIRRACEEQRDMRIDVRLLDRAAVPPPLRVQVRDLIVFDDTLAYETNPTTTADPKHAQIAETRLVLTDSRVKECAQLFRELWDVSRDPDAAHRNA
;
A
#
# COMPACT_ATOMS: atom_id res chain seq x y z
N MET A 1 18.13 -26.53 40.68
CA MET A 1 18.43 -26.82 42.09
C MET A 1 17.30 -26.24 42.94
N SER A 2 16.26 -27.02 43.20
CA SER A 2 15.22 -26.73 44.21
C SER A 2 14.48 -28.05 44.47
N LEU A 3 15.04 -28.86 45.36
CA LEU A 3 14.42 -30.05 45.94
C LEU A 3 13.80 -29.60 47.26
N GLY A 4 12.53 -29.24 47.25
CA GLY A 4 11.86 -28.71 48.44
C GLY A 4 10.35 -28.63 48.25
N GLY A 5 9.69 -29.78 48.10
CA GLY A 5 8.23 -29.82 47.94
C GLY A 5 7.52 -31.10 48.40
N GLN A 6 8.23 -32.21 48.59
CA GLN A 6 7.56 -33.50 48.87
C GLN A 6 7.28 -33.77 50.36
N SER A 7 7.75 -32.95 51.30
CA SER A 7 7.62 -33.25 52.74
C SER A 7 6.29 -32.81 53.37
N SER A 8 5.51 -31.93 52.74
CA SER A 8 4.25 -31.40 53.31
C SER A 8 3.01 -32.26 53.01
N GLU A 9 2.96 -32.94 51.86
CA GLU A 9 1.80 -33.77 51.48
C GLU A 9 1.71 -35.08 52.28
N HIS A 10 2.85 -35.74 52.52
CA HIS A 10 2.88 -36.97 53.33
C HIS A 10 2.43 -36.74 54.78
N SER A 11 2.71 -35.56 55.34
CA SER A 11 2.27 -35.14 56.68
C SER A 11 0.75 -34.94 56.77
N SER A 12 0.13 -34.42 55.70
CA SER A 12 -1.32 -34.25 55.61
C SER A 12 -2.01 -35.62 55.59
N VAL A 13 -1.64 -36.52 54.69
CA VAL A 13 -2.29 -37.83 54.53
C VAL A 13 -2.18 -38.68 55.80
N THR A 14 -1.02 -38.67 56.45
CA THR A 14 -0.79 -39.42 57.70
C THR A 14 -1.59 -38.85 58.88
N ARG A 15 -1.63 -37.52 59.07
CA ARG A 15 -2.47 -36.87 60.09
C ARG A 15 -3.95 -37.13 59.86
N LYS A 16 -4.36 -37.09 58.59
CA LYS A 16 -5.71 -37.35 58.13
C LYS A 16 -6.16 -38.80 58.41
N ALA A 17 -5.28 -39.79 58.19
CA ALA A 17 -5.54 -41.19 58.50
C ALA A 17 -5.60 -41.45 60.02
N LEU A 18 -4.70 -40.84 60.78
CA LEU A 18 -4.67 -40.95 62.25
C LEU A 18 -5.96 -40.42 62.90
N LEU A 19 -6.53 -39.36 62.35
CA LEU A 19 -7.80 -38.77 62.84
C LEU A 19 -8.99 -39.72 62.62
N THR A 20 -9.04 -40.41 61.49
CA THR A 20 -10.09 -41.39 61.19
C THR A 20 -9.97 -42.63 62.07
N VAL A 21 -8.74 -43.13 62.27
CA VAL A 21 -8.46 -44.22 63.22
C VAL A 21 -8.80 -43.81 64.65
N GLY A 22 -8.48 -42.57 65.03
CA GLY A 22 -8.83 -42.00 66.33
C GLY A 22 -10.34 -41.93 66.57
N LEU A 23 -11.14 -41.51 65.56
CA LEU A 23 -12.60 -41.46 65.66
C LEU A 23 -13.23 -42.86 65.77
N GLY A 24 -12.73 -43.83 65.00
CA GLY A 24 -13.14 -45.23 65.09
C GLY A 24 -12.81 -45.87 66.44
N GLY A 25 -11.63 -45.55 67.00
CA GLY A 25 -11.20 -45.97 68.32
C GLY A 25 -12.00 -45.33 69.47
N ALA A 26 -12.30 -44.04 69.38
CA ALA A 26 -13.16 -43.35 70.36
C ALA A 26 -14.58 -43.93 70.36
N THR A 27 -15.13 -44.22 69.17
CA THR A 27 -16.43 -44.88 69.01
C THR A 27 -16.42 -46.26 69.68
N PHE A 28 -15.36 -47.06 69.48
CA PHE A 28 -15.22 -48.37 70.13
C PHE A 28 -15.18 -48.25 71.66
N LEU A 29 -14.42 -47.31 72.20
CA LEU A 29 -14.33 -47.07 73.65
C LEU A 29 -15.67 -46.63 74.27
N ILE A 30 -16.40 -45.73 73.60
CA ILE A 30 -17.72 -45.27 74.07
C ILE A 30 -18.74 -46.43 74.03
N THR A 31 -18.71 -47.24 72.97
CA THR A 31 -19.64 -48.36 72.83
C THR A 31 -19.33 -49.48 73.83
N ASN A 32 -18.05 -49.66 74.19
CA ASN A 32 -17.61 -50.58 75.24
C ASN A 32 -18.02 -50.12 76.65
N ALA A 33 -17.95 -48.81 76.93
CA ALA A 33 -18.41 -48.24 78.20
C ALA A 33 -19.93 -48.39 78.41
N LEU A 34 -20.70 -48.59 77.34
CA LEU A 34 -22.15 -48.79 77.36
C LEU A 34 -22.59 -50.27 77.42
N ASN A 35 -21.67 -51.22 77.65
CA ASN A 35 -21.93 -52.67 77.78
C ASN A 35 -22.70 -53.30 76.60
N GLN A 36 -22.51 -52.77 75.39
CA GLN A 36 -23.12 -53.34 74.19
C GLN A 36 -22.47 -54.68 73.79
N PRO A 37 -23.21 -55.62 73.18
CA PRO A 37 -22.64 -56.89 72.71
C PRO A 37 -21.46 -56.67 71.77
N GLN A 38 -20.39 -57.46 71.91
CA GLN A 38 -19.12 -57.27 71.20
C GLN A 38 -19.26 -57.20 69.67
N HIS A 39 -20.21 -57.95 69.10
CA HIS A 39 -20.50 -57.91 67.66
C HIS A 39 -21.02 -56.53 67.22
N VAL A 40 -21.87 -55.88 68.02
CA VAL A 40 -22.44 -54.55 67.71
C VAL A 40 -21.36 -53.47 67.74
N GLN A 41 -20.40 -53.56 68.67
CA GLN A 41 -19.31 -52.57 68.79
C GLN A 41 -18.39 -52.56 67.57
N ILE A 42 -18.02 -53.75 67.10
CA ILE A 42 -17.15 -53.91 65.91
C ILE A 42 -17.88 -53.41 64.66
N THR A 43 -19.15 -53.78 64.49
CA THR A 43 -19.97 -53.33 63.36
C THR A 43 -20.14 -51.81 63.35
N LEU A 44 -20.40 -51.18 64.50
CA LEU A 44 -20.55 -49.71 64.58
C LEU A 44 -19.25 -48.97 64.27
N SER A 45 -18.11 -49.46 64.77
CA SER A 45 -16.81 -48.83 64.54
C SER A 45 -16.39 -48.92 63.07
N ILE A 46 -16.61 -50.08 62.43
CA ILE A 46 -16.38 -50.27 60.99
C ILE A 46 -17.30 -49.37 60.17
N LEU A 47 -18.59 -49.28 60.54
CA LEU A 47 -19.57 -48.45 59.84
C LEU A 47 -19.20 -46.96 59.93
N ILE A 48 -18.92 -46.46 61.14
CA ILE A 48 -18.59 -45.05 61.37
C ILE A 48 -17.24 -44.69 60.73
N GLY A 49 -16.24 -45.58 60.84
CA GLY A 49 -14.95 -45.42 60.17
C GLY A 49 -15.08 -45.41 58.64
N GLY A 50 -15.92 -46.28 58.08
CA GLY A 50 -16.22 -46.34 56.65
C GLY A 50 -16.91 -45.08 56.14
N ILE A 51 -17.94 -44.59 56.85
CA ILE A 51 -18.64 -43.35 56.51
C ILE A 51 -17.68 -42.15 56.57
N ALA A 52 -16.83 -42.07 57.61
CA ALA A 52 -15.84 -41.01 57.74
C ALA A 52 -14.82 -41.02 56.58
N LEU A 53 -14.39 -42.20 56.11
CA LEU A 53 -13.53 -42.32 54.93
C LEU A 53 -14.23 -41.87 53.65
N ILE A 54 -15.50 -42.23 53.45
CA ILE A 54 -16.27 -41.83 52.26
C ILE A 54 -16.46 -40.32 52.22
N ILE A 55 -16.91 -39.71 53.32
CA ILE A 55 -17.09 -38.24 53.40
C ILE A 55 -15.75 -37.54 53.10
N ARG A 56 -14.67 -38.06 53.66
CA ARG A 56 -13.33 -37.53 53.44
C ARG A 56 -12.89 -37.63 51.98
N PHE A 57 -13.15 -38.77 51.35
CA PHE A 57 -12.86 -38.97 49.94
C PHE A 57 -13.63 -37.98 49.07
N LEU A 58 -14.93 -37.79 49.34
CA LEU A 58 -15.77 -36.83 48.62
C LEU A 58 -15.23 -35.40 48.71
N VAL A 59 -14.82 -34.96 49.90
CA VAL A 59 -14.24 -33.62 50.11
C VAL A 59 -12.88 -33.47 49.39
N ASP A 60 -12.01 -34.48 49.43
CA ASP A 60 -10.70 -34.41 48.76
C ASP A 60 -10.89 -34.43 47.22
N PHE A 61 -11.88 -35.16 46.73
CA PHE A 61 -12.26 -35.20 45.31
C PHE A 61 -12.80 -33.85 44.84
N GLU A 62 -13.71 -33.23 45.59
CA GLU A 62 -14.29 -31.92 45.26
C GLU A 62 -13.22 -30.82 45.19
N ASN A 63 -12.27 -30.81 46.14
CA ASN A 63 -11.15 -29.87 46.10
C ASN A 63 -10.23 -30.07 44.90
N ARG A 64 -9.96 -31.32 44.51
CA ARG A 64 -9.17 -31.63 43.31
C ARG A 64 -9.90 -31.25 42.03
N LEU A 65 -11.21 -31.49 41.98
CA LEU A 65 -12.04 -31.12 40.84
C LEU A 65 -12.05 -29.61 40.65
N ALA A 66 -12.24 -28.84 41.73
CA ALA A 66 -12.18 -27.38 41.70
C ALA A 66 -10.81 -26.84 41.24
N ALA A 67 -9.71 -27.49 41.63
CA ALA A 67 -8.38 -27.11 41.19
C ALA A 67 -8.17 -27.39 39.69
N VAL A 68 -8.69 -28.50 39.18
CA VAL A 68 -8.63 -28.86 37.74
C VAL A 68 -9.50 -27.92 36.91
N GLU A 69 -10.73 -27.65 37.33
CA GLU A 69 -11.62 -26.69 36.64
C GLU A 69 -11.00 -25.29 36.55
N LYS A 70 -10.30 -24.87 37.61
CA LYS A 70 -9.59 -23.60 37.61
C LYS A 70 -8.43 -23.60 36.61
N LEU A 71 -7.61 -24.66 36.61
CA LEU A 71 -6.51 -24.81 35.66
C LEU A 71 -7.02 -24.81 34.20
N GLU A 72 -8.13 -25.50 33.94
CA GLU A 72 -8.76 -25.56 32.62
C GLU A 72 -9.28 -24.18 32.19
N LYS A 73 -9.97 -23.45 33.07
CA LYS A 73 -10.46 -22.10 32.78
C LYS A 73 -9.32 -21.12 32.50
N ASP A 74 -8.27 -21.16 33.32
CA ASP A 74 -7.12 -20.28 33.17
C ASP A 74 -6.40 -20.59 31.83
N GLY A 75 -6.16 -21.87 31.54
CA GLY A 75 -5.56 -22.30 30.28
C GLY A 75 -6.41 -22.00 29.03
N MET A 76 -7.74 -22.14 29.13
CA MET A 76 -8.65 -21.81 28.03
C MET A 76 -8.70 -20.31 27.76
N THR A 77 -8.57 -19.48 28.79
CA THR A 77 -8.54 -18.02 28.64
C THR A 77 -7.25 -17.57 27.97
N GLU A 78 -6.11 -18.13 28.39
CA GLU A 78 -4.81 -17.87 27.78
C GLU A 78 -4.77 -18.34 26.31
N MET A 79 -5.26 -19.56 26.04
CA MET A 79 -5.38 -20.10 24.68
C MET A 79 -6.26 -19.21 23.80
N LYS A 80 -7.41 -18.74 24.32
CA LYS A 80 -8.31 -17.85 23.58
C LYS A 80 -7.65 -16.52 23.23
N HIS A 81 -6.81 -15.99 24.12
CA HIS A 81 -6.09 -14.75 23.88
C HIS A 81 -5.01 -14.93 22.80
N LEU A 82 -4.18 -15.98 22.92
CA LEU A 82 -3.14 -16.29 21.94
C LEU A 82 -3.71 -16.58 20.55
N VAL A 83 -4.81 -17.34 20.48
CA VAL A 83 -5.51 -17.63 19.23
C VAL A 83 -6.14 -16.34 18.66
N GLY A 84 -6.74 -15.50 19.50
CA GLY A 84 -7.34 -14.23 19.07
C GLY A 84 -6.33 -13.26 18.44
N ASP A 85 -5.19 -13.06 19.10
CA ASP A 85 -4.14 -12.15 18.62
C ASP A 85 -3.53 -12.65 17.30
N ALA A 86 -3.24 -13.96 17.22
CA ALA A 86 -2.71 -14.58 16.00
C ALA A 86 -3.72 -14.52 14.84
N TYR A 87 -5.01 -14.79 15.10
CA TYR A 87 -6.05 -14.67 14.09
C TYR A 87 -6.22 -13.25 13.59
N SER A 88 -6.13 -12.24 14.47
CA SER A 88 -6.26 -10.83 14.08
C SER A 88 -5.14 -10.41 13.12
N GLN A 89 -3.89 -10.80 13.40
CA GLN A 89 -2.74 -10.48 12.53
C GLN A 89 -2.79 -11.24 11.19
N ILE A 90 -3.20 -12.51 11.22
CA ILE A 90 -3.39 -13.31 10.00
C ILE A 90 -4.53 -12.72 9.16
N SER A 91 -5.62 -12.28 9.80
CA SER A 91 -6.78 -11.68 9.13
C SER A 91 -6.40 -10.42 8.37
N GLU A 92 -5.66 -9.49 8.99
CA GLU A 92 -5.27 -8.24 8.35
C GLU A 92 -4.32 -8.46 7.16
N ALA A 93 -3.31 -9.32 7.31
CA ALA A 93 -2.40 -9.66 6.22
C ALA A 93 -3.15 -10.36 5.06
N THR A 94 -4.07 -11.27 5.38
CA THR A 94 -4.88 -11.99 4.38
C THR A 94 -5.87 -11.05 3.68
N GLU A 95 -6.46 -10.09 4.42
CA GLU A 95 -7.34 -9.06 3.85
C GLU A 95 -6.58 -8.14 2.90
N LEU A 96 -5.38 -7.68 3.27
CA LEU A 96 -4.52 -6.89 2.38
C LEU A 96 -4.12 -7.67 1.11
N PHE A 97 -3.76 -8.95 1.23
CA PHE A 97 -3.52 -9.80 0.06
C PHE A 97 -4.78 -10.00 -0.79
N GLY A 98 -5.94 -10.17 -0.16
CA GLY A 98 -7.22 -10.26 -0.86
C GLY A 98 -7.58 -8.96 -1.62
N LEU A 99 -7.29 -7.80 -1.05
CA LEU A 99 -7.45 -6.50 -1.72
C LEU A 99 -6.50 -6.35 -2.91
N ILE A 100 -5.26 -6.87 -2.80
CA ILE A 100 -4.29 -6.86 -3.90
C ILE A 100 -4.75 -7.79 -5.03
N GLU A 101 -5.22 -9.00 -4.72
CA GLU A 101 -5.75 -9.95 -5.71
C GLU A 101 -7.01 -9.42 -6.41
N ALA A 102 -7.83 -8.64 -5.71
CA ALA A 102 -9.01 -7.99 -6.28
C ALA A 102 -8.68 -6.71 -7.07
N SER A 103 -7.45 -6.17 -6.94
CA SER A 103 -7.03 -4.95 -7.64
C SER A 103 -6.59 -5.25 -9.08
N ALA A 104 -6.59 -4.22 -9.93
CA ALA A 104 -6.04 -4.32 -11.29
C ALA A 104 -4.49 -4.35 -11.32
N LEU A 105 -3.84 -4.19 -10.16
CA LEU A 105 -2.38 -4.24 -10.06
C LEU A 105 -1.90 -5.70 -10.02
N GLN A 106 -0.74 -5.97 -10.62
CA GLN A 106 -0.15 -7.31 -10.60
C GLN A 106 0.33 -7.66 -9.18
N THR A 107 -0.25 -8.71 -8.59
CA THR A 107 0.10 -9.23 -7.25
C THR A 107 1.59 -9.50 -7.08
N ASP A 108 2.26 -9.94 -8.15
CA ASP A 108 3.71 -10.22 -8.16
C ASP A 108 4.54 -8.96 -7.89
N LEU A 109 4.14 -7.79 -8.41
CA LEU A 109 4.89 -6.54 -8.23
C LEU A 109 4.82 -6.06 -6.77
N VAL A 110 3.66 -6.19 -6.13
CA VAL A 110 3.50 -5.82 -4.72
C VAL A 110 4.28 -6.77 -3.82
N THR A 111 4.27 -8.06 -4.13
CA THR A 111 5.06 -9.06 -3.41
C THR A 111 6.56 -8.80 -3.54
N GLN A 112 7.03 -8.39 -4.72
CA GLN A 112 8.42 -7.99 -4.93
C GLN A 112 8.79 -6.75 -4.13
N LEU A 113 7.93 -5.73 -4.08
CA LEU A 113 8.15 -4.53 -3.28
C LEU A 113 8.34 -4.88 -1.79
N VAL A 114 7.43 -5.67 -1.22
CA VAL A 114 7.52 -6.12 0.18
C VAL A 114 8.81 -6.91 0.40
N ARG A 115 9.08 -7.93 -0.45
CA ARG A 115 10.29 -8.75 -0.33
C ARG A 115 11.58 -7.93 -0.40
N ASN A 116 11.66 -6.96 -1.31
CA ASN A 116 12.84 -6.11 -1.46
C ASN A 116 13.00 -5.16 -0.27
N SER A 117 11.89 -4.65 0.28
CA SER A 117 11.94 -3.80 1.48
C SER A 117 12.47 -4.55 2.71
N THR A 118 12.14 -5.85 2.86
CA THR A 118 12.63 -6.67 3.98
C THR A 118 14.11 -7.03 3.91
N GLN A 119 14.75 -6.90 2.74
CA GLN A 119 16.17 -7.16 2.57
C GLN A 119 17.04 -6.00 3.07
N ILE A 120 16.44 -4.86 3.42
CA ILE A 120 17.16 -3.72 3.97
C ILE A 120 17.53 -4.05 5.41
N SER A 121 18.81 -4.34 5.61
CA SER A 121 19.33 -4.77 6.91
C SER A 121 19.15 -3.69 7.98
N PRO A 122 18.80 -4.07 9.23
CA PRO A 122 18.89 -3.18 10.38
C PRO A 122 20.31 -2.61 10.62
N THR A 123 21.33 -3.22 10.02
CA THR A 123 22.73 -2.76 10.07
C THR A 123 23.08 -1.76 8.97
N SER A 124 22.15 -1.41 8.08
CA SER A 124 22.38 -0.40 7.05
C SER A 124 22.56 0.99 7.65
N PRO A 125 23.34 1.88 7.02
CA PRO A 125 23.49 3.25 7.50
C PRO A 125 22.13 3.95 7.65
N PRO A 126 21.93 4.80 8.69
CA PRO A 126 20.64 5.43 8.97
C PRO A 126 19.99 6.14 7.76
N ILE A 127 20.81 6.77 6.92
CA ILE A 127 20.33 7.45 5.71
C ILE A 127 19.63 6.50 4.72
N VAL A 128 20.08 5.25 4.63
CA VAL A 128 19.52 4.27 3.68
C VAL A 128 18.10 3.89 4.08
N TYR A 129 17.87 3.52 5.35
CA TYR A 129 16.53 3.14 5.78
C TYR A 129 15.58 4.36 5.78
N HIS A 130 16.04 5.55 6.18
CA HIS A 130 15.24 6.77 6.12
C HIS A 130 14.83 7.10 4.68
N PHE A 131 15.76 6.97 3.73
CA PHE A 131 15.47 7.22 2.32
C PHE A 131 14.44 6.22 1.78
N VAL A 132 14.57 4.94 2.09
CA VAL A 132 13.57 3.95 1.65
C VAL A 132 12.20 4.20 2.28
N GLN A 133 12.14 4.48 3.59
CA GLN A 133 10.88 4.83 4.24
C GLN A 133 10.22 6.05 3.59
N ALA A 134 11.00 7.09 3.27
CA ALA A 134 10.51 8.25 2.56
C ALA A 134 9.95 7.89 1.18
N LYS A 135 10.63 7.02 0.42
CA LYS A 135 10.16 6.57 -0.90
C LYS A 135 8.93 5.67 -0.85
N ILE A 136 8.81 4.78 0.14
CA ILE A 136 7.59 3.99 0.36
C ILE A 136 6.41 4.91 0.68
N LYS A 137 6.62 5.89 1.58
CA LYS A 137 5.61 6.87 1.93
C LYS A 137 5.18 7.70 0.71
N GLU A 138 6.13 8.23 -0.05
CA GLU A 138 5.88 9.02 -1.26
C GLU A 138 5.08 8.23 -2.29
N THR A 139 5.44 6.96 -2.52
CA THR A 139 4.71 6.07 -3.46
C THR A 139 3.31 5.76 -2.96
N SER A 140 3.13 5.51 -1.65
CA SER A 140 1.82 5.27 -1.05
C SER A 140 0.91 6.49 -1.16
N ASP A 141 1.43 7.68 -0.83
CA ASP A 141 0.71 8.94 -0.95
C ASP A 141 0.33 9.23 -2.41
N PHE A 142 1.22 8.92 -3.36
CA PHE A 142 0.95 9.03 -4.79
C PHE A 142 -0.17 8.10 -5.25
N LEU A 143 -0.10 6.81 -4.90
CA LEU A 143 -1.14 5.83 -5.24
C LEU A 143 -2.50 6.23 -4.68
N LYS A 144 -2.54 6.75 -3.46
CA LYS A 144 -3.76 7.28 -2.86
C LYS A 144 -4.34 8.43 -3.68
N GLN A 145 -3.53 9.42 -4.06
CA GLN A 145 -4.00 10.56 -4.85
C GLN A 145 -4.49 10.15 -6.24
N LEU A 146 -3.83 9.17 -6.87
CA LEU A 146 -4.29 8.60 -8.15
C LEU A 146 -5.64 7.88 -7.99
N ALA A 147 -5.78 7.06 -6.95
CA ALA A 147 -7.01 6.31 -6.68
C ALA A 147 -8.21 7.22 -6.36
N GLU A 148 -7.96 8.38 -5.75
CA GLU A 148 -8.99 9.39 -5.46
C GLU A 148 -9.41 10.18 -6.74
N GLY A 149 -8.75 9.97 -7.88
CA GLY A 149 -9.14 10.58 -9.17
C GLY A 149 -8.87 12.08 -9.26
N GLY A 150 -7.97 12.60 -8.42
CA GLY A 150 -7.68 14.02 -8.28
C GLY A 150 -6.60 14.56 -9.24
N THR A 151 -5.95 15.63 -8.78
CA THR A 151 -4.74 16.18 -9.39
C THR A 151 -3.56 15.91 -8.47
N VAL A 152 -2.51 15.29 -8.99
CA VAL A 152 -1.23 15.12 -8.29
C VAL A 152 -0.29 16.23 -8.72
N THR A 153 0.30 16.94 -7.76
CA THR A 153 1.30 17.98 -8.01
C THR A 153 2.69 17.51 -7.59
N TYR A 154 3.65 17.67 -8.49
CA TYR A 154 5.09 17.58 -8.22
C TYR A 154 5.74 18.95 -8.43
N TYR A 155 6.57 19.38 -7.49
CA TYR A 155 7.31 20.64 -7.60
C TYR A 155 8.60 20.42 -8.41
N GLY A 156 8.68 21.04 -9.58
CA GLY A 156 9.75 20.84 -10.55
C GLY A 156 9.32 19.99 -11.76
N GLU A 157 10.31 19.52 -12.50
CA GLU A 157 10.15 18.59 -13.62
C GLU A 157 10.14 17.13 -13.12
N ASP A 158 9.10 16.35 -13.46
CA ASP A 158 9.08 14.90 -13.21
C ASP A 158 9.35 14.10 -14.49
N ARG A 159 10.57 13.58 -14.60
CA ARG A 159 11.04 12.81 -15.76
C ARG A 159 10.48 11.40 -15.81
N ASP A 160 10.24 10.80 -14.65
CA ASP A 160 9.80 9.42 -14.54
C ASP A 160 8.33 9.29 -14.94
N TRP A 161 7.51 10.28 -14.58
CA TRP A 161 6.12 10.38 -15.02
C TRP A 161 6.04 10.56 -16.54
N LEU A 162 6.77 11.51 -17.12
CA LEU A 162 6.76 11.74 -18.56
C LEU A 162 7.12 10.48 -19.36
N LEU A 163 8.24 9.82 -19.00
CA LEU A 163 8.69 8.62 -19.69
C LEU A 163 7.79 7.41 -19.39
N GLY A 164 7.35 7.26 -18.14
CA GLY A 164 6.48 6.18 -17.70
C GLY A 164 5.13 6.20 -18.41
N LEU A 165 4.47 7.36 -18.46
CA LEU A 165 3.20 7.54 -19.14
C LEU A 165 3.32 7.30 -20.65
N THR A 166 4.35 7.84 -21.28
CA THR A 166 4.61 7.64 -22.72
C THR A 166 4.77 6.18 -23.10
N ARG A 167 5.46 5.38 -22.25
CA ARG A 167 5.65 3.94 -22.48
C ARG A 167 4.37 3.15 -22.28
N ASN A 168 3.54 3.55 -21.32
CA ASN A 168 2.34 2.83 -20.92
C ASN A 168 1.05 3.31 -21.63
N ALA A 169 1.09 4.41 -22.39
CA ALA A 169 -0.02 4.85 -23.23
C ALA A 169 -0.48 3.70 -24.13
N THR A 170 -1.77 3.50 -24.28
CA THR A 170 -2.36 2.33 -24.95
C THR A 170 -3.01 2.67 -26.28
N VAL A 171 -3.53 3.89 -26.42
CA VAL A 171 -4.32 4.36 -27.56
C VAL A 171 -3.66 5.57 -28.22
N SER A 172 -3.36 6.62 -27.45
CA SER A 172 -2.90 7.89 -28.00
C SER A 172 -2.08 8.76 -27.06
N ILE A 173 -1.26 9.61 -27.66
CA ILE A 173 -0.48 10.65 -27.01
C ILE A 173 -0.66 11.95 -27.81
N ASP A 174 -1.27 12.95 -27.20
CA ASP A 174 -1.59 14.23 -27.82
C ASP A 174 -0.91 15.37 -27.05
N ALA A 175 0.10 16.01 -27.63
CA ALA A 175 0.97 16.98 -26.95
C ALA A 175 0.88 18.40 -27.51
N ILE A 176 0.77 19.39 -26.63
CA ILE A 176 0.94 20.82 -26.92
C ILE A 176 2.30 21.23 -26.36
N SER A 177 3.20 21.59 -27.26
CA SER A 177 4.57 21.98 -26.97
C SER A 177 4.73 23.49 -27.03
N MET A 178 5.16 24.10 -25.94
CA MET A 178 5.45 25.54 -25.91
C MET A 178 6.94 25.82 -26.15
N THR A 179 7.26 26.79 -27.01
CA THR A 179 8.64 27.24 -27.26
C THR A 179 9.39 27.63 -25.98
N ALA A 180 8.72 28.23 -25.00
CA ALA A 180 9.30 28.60 -23.71
C ALA A 180 9.68 27.41 -22.82
N VAL A 181 9.09 26.23 -23.05
CA VAL A 181 9.33 25.01 -22.26
C VAL A 181 10.28 24.06 -22.99
N ASP A 182 10.17 24.00 -24.33
CA ASP A 182 10.80 22.94 -25.13
C ASP A 182 12.07 23.35 -25.89
N HIS A 183 12.54 24.61 -25.80
CA HIS A 183 13.62 25.12 -26.66
C HIS A 183 14.89 24.25 -26.62
N ASP A 184 15.35 23.90 -25.43
CA ASP A 184 16.53 23.06 -25.23
C ASP A 184 16.18 21.59 -24.96
N LEU A 185 14.89 21.28 -24.77
CA LEU A 185 14.43 19.95 -24.40
C LEU A 185 14.86 18.94 -25.46
N TRP A 186 14.65 19.23 -26.74
CA TRP A 186 14.94 18.28 -27.82
C TRP A 186 16.43 17.97 -27.97
N GLN A 187 17.32 18.85 -27.50
CA GLN A 187 18.77 18.60 -27.50
C GLN A 187 19.24 17.90 -26.21
N SER A 188 18.40 17.88 -25.18
CA SER A 188 18.70 17.26 -23.90
C SER A 188 18.58 15.73 -23.94
N GLU A 189 19.25 15.05 -23.00
CA GLU A 189 19.14 13.59 -22.84
C GLU A 189 17.69 13.16 -22.57
N ILE A 190 16.94 13.92 -21.77
CA ILE A 190 15.56 13.58 -21.42
C ILE A 190 14.63 13.73 -22.64
N GLY A 191 14.79 14.79 -23.44
CA GLY A 191 14.01 14.96 -24.67
C GLY A 191 14.28 13.85 -25.68
N GLN A 192 15.54 13.43 -25.84
CA GLN A 192 15.88 12.29 -26.70
C GLN A 192 15.26 10.97 -26.22
N ARG A 193 15.25 10.71 -24.89
CA ARG A 193 14.58 9.54 -24.31
C ARG A 193 13.06 9.59 -24.49
N TYR A 194 12.47 10.78 -24.40
CA TYR A 194 11.05 10.98 -24.62
C TYR A 194 10.68 10.74 -26.09
N LEU A 195 11.45 11.29 -27.03
CA LEU A 195 11.28 11.03 -28.46
C LEU A 195 11.41 9.55 -28.81
N ASP A 196 12.39 8.83 -28.24
CA ASP A 196 12.50 7.38 -28.46
C ASP A 196 11.27 6.62 -27.94
N ALA A 197 10.73 7.03 -26.78
CA ALA A 197 9.51 6.44 -26.24
C ALA A 197 8.29 6.70 -27.14
N GLN A 198 8.13 7.93 -27.65
CA GLN A 198 7.09 8.29 -28.60
C GLN A 198 7.22 7.53 -29.93
N ARG A 199 8.44 7.42 -30.46
CA ARG A 199 8.75 6.64 -31.66
C ARG A 199 8.35 5.18 -31.51
N ARG A 200 8.61 4.57 -30.34
CA ARG A 200 8.19 3.18 -30.05
C ARG A 200 6.67 3.07 -29.94
N ALA A 201 6.01 4.05 -29.31
CA ALA A 201 4.55 4.10 -29.23
C ALA A 201 3.91 4.18 -30.63
N ALA A 202 4.36 5.11 -31.45
CA ALA A 202 3.92 5.27 -32.84
C ALA A 202 4.24 4.02 -33.70
N GLY A 203 5.45 3.46 -33.53
CA GLY A 203 5.86 2.22 -34.19
C GLY A 203 5.00 1.01 -33.84
N SER A 204 4.37 1.03 -32.65
CA SER A 204 3.42 0.00 -32.19
C SER A 204 1.97 0.28 -32.63
N GLY A 205 1.74 1.30 -33.48
CA GLY A 205 0.42 1.65 -34.01
C GLY A 205 -0.41 2.60 -33.14
N LYS A 206 0.15 3.13 -32.05
CA LYS A 206 -0.52 4.13 -31.20
C LYS A 206 -0.51 5.49 -31.89
N ARG A 207 -1.56 6.29 -31.74
CA ARG A 207 -1.62 7.63 -32.35
C ARG A 207 -0.76 8.61 -31.55
N VAL A 208 0.24 9.24 -32.17
CA VAL A 208 1.07 10.25 -31.50
C VAL A 208 1.00 11.56 -32.29
N ARG A 209 0.51 12.63 -31.65
CA ARG A 209 0.32 13.94 -32.27
C ARG A 209 0.98 15.03 -31.44
N ARG A 210 1.57 16.03 -32.09
CA ARG A 210 2.17 17.20 -31.44
C ARG A 210 1.81 18.50 -32.14
N ILE A 211 1.46 19.50 -31.35
CA ILE A 211 1.31 20.90 -31.79
C ILE A 211 2.49 21.68 -31.23
N PHE A 212 3.30 22.28 -32.09
CA PHE A 212 4.27 23.29 -31.68
C PHE A 212 3.61 24.67 -31.70
N VAL A 213 3.51 25.29 -30.54
CA VAL A 213 3.00 26.65 -30.41
C VAL A 213 4.13 27.64 -30.62
N LEU A 214 3.96 28.53 -31.59
CA LEU A 214 4.95 29.55 -31.98
C LEU A 214 4.55 30.90 -31.39
N ASP A 215 5.46 31.54 -30.64
CA ASP A 215 5.22 32.87 -30.06
C ASP A 215 5.17 33.97 -31.13
N SER A 216 5.83 33.76 -32.27
CA SER A 216 5.77 34.67 -33.42
C SER A 216 5.73 33.90 -34.75
N PRO A 217 5.05 34.43 -35.79
CA PRO A 217 4.94 33.75 -37.09
C PRO A 217 6.28 33.44 -37.77
N GLY A 218 7.31 34.27 -37.52
CA GLY A 218 8.65 34.08 -38.08
C GLY A 218 9.43 32.90 -37.48
N MET A 219 8.98 32.33 -36.35
CA MET A 219 9.59 31.14 -35.77
C MET A 219 9.32 29.87 -36.57
N ALA A 220 8.36 29.88 -37.48
CA ALA A 220 8.10 28.73 -38.36
C ALA A 220 9.32 28.42 -39.26
N ASP A 221 10.10 29.46 -39.60
CA ASP A 221 11.31 29.34 -40.42
C ASP A 221 12.57 29.11 -39.58
N ASP A 222 12.46 29.03 -38.25
CA ASP A 222 13.59 28.73 -37.37
C ASP A 222 14.15 27.33 -37.70
N PRO A 223 15.45 27.21 -38.06
CA PRO A 223 16.07 25.93 -38.36
C PRO A 223 15.90 24.88 -37.26
N ALA A 224 15.88 25.29 -35.98
CA ALA A 224 15.71 24.37 -34.86
C ALA A 224 14.29 23.78 -34.83
N ILE A 225 13.26 24.60 -35.07
CA ILE A 225 11.86 24.17 -35.12
C ILE A 225 11.62 23.28 -36.33
N ARG A 226 12.14 23.67 -37.51
CA ARG A 226 12.04 22.85 -38.72
C ARG A 226 12.66 21.48 -38.54
N ARG A 227 13.88 21.44 -38.01
CA ARG A 227 14.59 20.20 -37.72
C ARG A 227 13.81 19.33 -36.74
N ALA A 228 13.28 19.90 -35.66
CA ALA A 228 12.47 19.16 -34.70
C ALA A 228 11.19 18.59 -35.34
N CYS A 229 10.54 19.34 -36.23
CA CYS A 229 9.36 18.86 -36.95
C CYS A 229 9.70 17.71 -37.89
N GLU A 230 10.77 17.84 -38.67
CA GLU A 230 11.26 16.82 -39.61
C GLU A 230 11.64 15.53 -38.86
N GLU A 231 12.47 15.64 -37.81
CA GLU A 231 12.90 14.50 -36.99
C GLU A 231 11.71 13.76 -36.36
N GLN A 232 10.71 14.49 -35.84
CA GLN A 232 9.54 13.85 -35.22
C GLN A 232 8.61 13.18 -36.25
N ARG A 233 8.47 13.75 -37.45
CA ARG A 233 7.70 13.13 -38.53
C ARG A 233 8.33 11.83 -39.03
N ASP A 234 9.65 11.79 -39.13
CA ASP A 234 10.39 10.56 -39.45
C ASP A 234 10.13 9.45 -38.41
N MET A 235 9.76 9.83 -37.18
CA MET A 235 9.34 8.93 -36.10
C MET A 235 7.84 8.57 -36.13
N ARG A 236 7.11 8.93 -37.19
CA ARG A 236 5.65 8.74 -37.37
C ARG A 236 4.81 9.51 -36.33
N ILE A 237 5.32 10.65 -35.89
CA ILE A 237 4.56 11.59 -35.05
C ILE A 237 3.88 12.59 -35.99
N ASP A 238 2.58 12.78 -35.84
CA ASP A 238 1.87 13.81 -36.60
C ASP A 238 2.16 15.17 -35.96
N VAL A 239 2.86 16.03 -36.70
CA VAL A 239 3.29 17.35 -36.20
C VAL A 239 2.51 18.46 -36.90
N ARG A 240 2.01 19.42 -36.12
CA ARG A 240 1.42 20.68 -36.62
C ARG A 240 2.04 21.90 -35.94
N LEU A 241 2.02 23.03 -36.63
CA LEU A 241 2.43 24.34 -36.12
C LEU A 241 1.20 25.20 -35.82
N LEU A 242 1.24 25.91 -34.70
CA LEU A 242 0.19 26.83 -34.29
C LEU A 242 0.78 28.18 -33.93
N ASP A 243 0.50 29.19 -34.75
CA ASP A 243 0.86 30.56 -34.42
C ASP A 243 -0.03 31.08 -33.29
N ARG A 244 0.56 31.56 -32.19
CA ARG A 244 -0.21 32.03 -31.02
C ARG A 244 -1.22 33.13 -31.38
N ALA A 245 -0.90 33.95 -32.39
CA ALA A 245 -1.79 34.98 -32.91
C ALA A 245 -3.05 34.41 -33.63
N ALA A 246 -2.94 33.22 -34.22
CA ALA A 246 -4.04 32.55 -34.93
C ALA A 246 -5.02 31.82 -33.98
N VAL A 247 -4.64 31.63 -32.72
CA VAL A 247 -5.50 31.01 -31.71
C VAL A 247 -6.74 31.88 -31.48
N PRO A 248 -7.97 31.31 -31.52
CA PRO A 248 -9.19 32.03 -31.20
C PRO A 248 -9.12 32.71 -29.81
N PRO A 249 -9.63 33.95 -29.65
CA PRO A 249 -9.53 34.68 -28.38
C PRO A 249 -9.97 33.91 -27.13
N PRO A 250 -11.07 33.10 -27.15
CA PRO A 250 -11.48 32.31 -25.98
C PRO A 250 -10.46 31.24 -25.55
N LEU A 251 -9.62 30.76 -26.48
CA LEU A 251 -8.65 29.69 -26.24
C LEU A 251 -7.25 30.21 -25.89
N ARG A 252 -6.92 31.45 -26.24
CA ARG A 252 -5.58 32.04 -26.03
C ARG A 252 -5.09 31.98 -24.59
N VAL A 253 -6.00 32.11 -23.63
CA VAL A 253 -5.70 32.07 -22.18
C VAL A 253 -5.51 30.64 -21.66
N GLN A 254 -5.94 29.64 -22.42
CA GLN A 254 -5.90 28.23 -22.04
C GLN A 254 -4.69 27.49 -22.63
N VAL A 255 -4.04 28.07 -23.65
CA VAL A 255 -2.83 27.52 -24.27
C VAL A 255 -1.73 27.41 -23.22
N ARG A 256 -1.30 26.17 -22.97
CA ARG A 256 -0.27 25.79 -22.01
C ARG A 256 0.43 24.52 -22.49
N ASP A 257 1.55 24.22 -21.88
CA ASP A 257 2.25 22.96 -22.10
C ASP A 257 1.45 21.81 -21.47
N LEU A 258 1.05 20.85 -22.29
CA LEU A 258 0.05 19.83 -21.95
C LEU A 258 0.27 18.58 -22.79
N ILE A 259 0.21 17.41 -22.17
CA ILE A 259 0.16 16.12 -22.87
C ILE A 259 -1.05 15.35 -22.36
N VAL A 260 -1.89 14.89 -23.29
CA VAL A 260 -3.05 14.03 -23.00
C VAL A 260 -2.71 12.61 -23.43
N PHE A 261 -2.81 11.68 -22.49
CA PHE A 261 -2.62 10.24 -22.70
C PHE A 261 -3.98 9.55 -22.71
N ASP A 262 -4.26 8.81 -23.79
CA ASP A 262 -5.44 7.95 -23.96
C ASP A 262 -6.80 8.63 -23.68
N ASP A 263 -6.91 9.96 -23.79
CA ASP A 263 -8.09 10.74 -23.36
C ASP A 263 -8.51 10.50 -21.88
N THR A 264 -7.60 9.99 -21.02
CA THR A 264 -7.87 9.59 -19.63
C THR A 264 -6.97 10.26 -18.60
N LEU A 265 -5.78 10.74 -19.00
CA LEU A 265 -4.84 11.39 -18.11
C LEU A 265 -4.19 12.58 -18.81
N ALA A 266 -4.08 13.71 -18.11
CA ALA A 266 -3.37 14.88 -18.60
C ALA A 266 -2.12 15.16 -17.74
N TYR A 267 -0.99 15.40 -18.41
CA TYR A 267 0.27 15.84 -17.83
C TYR A 267 0.45 17.32 -18.18
N GLU A 268 0.52 18.19 -17.18
CA GLU A 268 0.65 19.64 -17.35
C GLU A 268 1.97 20.12 -16.75
N THR A 269 2.68 21.02 -17.44
CA THR A 269 3.85 21.69 -16.87
C THR A 269 3.61 23.20 -16.79
N ASN A 270 3.97 23.78 -15.65
CA ASN A 270 3.92 25.21 -15.42
C ASN A 270 5.35 25.75 -15.30
N PRO A 271 5.80 26.59 -16.23
CA PRO A 271 7.11 27.22 -16.13
C PRO A 271 7.14 28.31 -15.05
N THR A 272 8.33 28.62 -14.54
CA THR A 272 8.58 29.77 -13.67
C THR A 272 8.26 31.07 -14.41
N THR A 273 7.70 32.04 -13.68
CA THR A 273 7.49 33.38 -14.23
C THR A 273 8.82 34.14 -14.25
N THR A 274 9.47 34.20 -15.41
CA THR A 274 10.72 34.95 -15.63
C THR A 274 10.52 36.06 -16.66
N ALA A 275 11.35 37.10 -16.61
CA ALA A 275 11.31 38.19 -17.60
C ALA A 275 11.79 37.76 -18.99
N ASP A 276 12.61 36.71 -19.07
CA ASP A 276 13.06 36.09 -20.31
C ASP A 276 12.55 34.64 -20.37
N PRO A 277 11.59 34.33 -21.27
CA PRO A 277 11.06 32.98 -21.47
C PRO A 277 12.11 31.92 -21.76
N LYS A 278 13.29 32.29 -22.30
CA LYS A 278 14.37 31.33 -22.57
C LYS A 278 15.05 30.79 -21.31
N HIS A 279 14.87 31.47 -20.18
CA HIS A 279 15.40 31.06 -18.88
C HIS A 279 14.32 30.50 -17.95
N ALA A 280 13.11 30.29 -18.46
CA ALA A 280 12.05 29.67 -17.70
C ALA A 280 12.41 28.22 -17.38
N GLN A 281 12.15 27.80 -16.14
CA GLN A 281 12.33 26.42 -15.68
C GLN A 281 10.98 25.85 -15.30
N ILE A 282 10.79 24.54 -15.36
CA ILE A 282 9.54 23.92 -14.90
C ILE A 282 9.45 24.09 -13.38
N ALA A 283 8.48 24.88 -12.93
CA ALA A 283 8.22 25.12 -11.51
C ALA A 283 7.36 24.00 -10.90
N GLU A 284 6.44 23.47 -11.70
CA GLU A 284 5.44 22.51 -11.26
C GLU A 284 5.04 21.59 -12.41
N THR A 285 4.90 20.31 -12.11
CA THR A 285 4.33 19.28 -12.97
C THR A 285 3.06 18.75 -12.31
N ARG A 286 1.97 18.60 -13.08
CA ARG A 286 0.70 18.07 -12.58
C ARG A 286 0.24 16.86 -13.40
N LEU A 287 -0.25 15.84 -12.70
CA LEU A 287 -1.06 14.79 -13.30
C LEU A 287 -2.53 15.04 -12.96
N VAL A 288 -3.36 15.16 -13.98
CA VAL A 288 -4.79 15.41 -13.85
C VAL A 288 -5.52 14.16 -14.31
N LEU A 289 -6.30 13.55 -13.40
CA LEU A 289 -7.07 12.32 -13.64
C LEU A 289 -8.58 12.56 -13.57
N THR A 290 -9.00 13.74 -13.12
CA THR A 290 -10.42 14.07 -12.99
C THR A 290 -11.08 14.12 -14.37
N ASP A 291 -12.05 13.24 -14.62
CA ASP A 291 -12.72 13.05 -15.91
C ASP A 291 -13.14 14.35 -16.62
N SER A 292 -13.76 15.29 -15.89
CA SER A 292 -14.20 16.56 -16.46
C SER A 292 -13.02 17.40 -16.97
N ARG A 293 -11.97 17.50 -16.16
CA ARG A 293 -10.74 18.24 -16.48
C ARG A 293 -9.97 17.58 -17.61
N VAL A 294 -9.87 16.25 -17.63
CA VAL A 294 -9.23 15.52 -18.74
C VAL A 294 -9.99 15.74 -20.04
N LYS A 295 -11.34 15.70 -20.01
CA LYS A 295 -12.17 16.01 -21.18
C LYS A 295 -11.96 17.43 -21.68
N GLU A 296 -11.85 18.41 -20.78
CA GLU A 296 -11.49 19.80 -21.13
C GLU A 296 -10.10 19.88 -21.79
N CYS A 297 -9.10 19.19 -21.25
CA CYS A 297 -7.76 19.13 -21.84
C CYS A 297 -7.78 18.50 -23.25
N ALA A 298 -8.48 17.38 -23.41
CA ALA A 298 -8.63 16.71 -24.70
C ALA A 298 -9.41 17.56 -25.72
N GLN A 299 -10.46 18.26 -25.27
CA GLN A 299 -11.22 19.21 -26.06
C GLN A 299 -10.32 20.35 -26.54
N LEU A 300 -9.56 20.97 -25.64
CA LEU A 300 -8.61 22.03 -25.95
C LEU A 300 -7.62 21.57 -27.01
N PHE A 301 -7.02 20.38 -26.84
CA PHE A 301 -6.11 19.83 -27.84
C PHE A 301 -6.77 19.72 -29.22
N ARG A 302 -7.97 19.15 -29.30
CA ARG A 302 -8.70 18.98 -30.58
C ARG A 302 -9.00 20.32 -31.25
N GLU A 303 -9.47 21.30 -30.49
CA GLU A 303 -9.79 22.62 -31.04
C GLU A 303 -8.53 23.35 -31.55
N LEU A 304 -7.41 23.23 -30.83
CA LEU A 304 -6.13 23.78 -31.27
C LEU A 304 -5.55 23.01 -32.46
N TRP A 305 -5.74 21.69 -32.51
CA TRP A 305 -5.32 20.84 -33.61
C TRP A 305 -6.00 21.28 -34.91
N ASP A 306 -7.29 21.55 -34.89
CA ASP A 306 -8.08 21.91 -36.08
C ASP A 306 -7.66 23.26 -36.70
N VAL A 307 -7.20 24.21 -35.88
CA VAL A 307 -6.70 25.51 -36.36
C VAL A 307 -5.19 25.53 -36.62
N SER A 308 -4.48 24.45 -36.29
CA SER A 308 -3.04 24.32 -36.54
C SER A 308 -2.75 23.85 -37.97
N ARG A 309 -1.63 24.32 -38.53
CA ARG A 309 -1.23 24.06 -39.91
C ARG A 309 -0.16 22.98 -39.99
N ASP A 310 -0.14 22.27 -41.12
CA ASP A 310 0.97 21.39 -41.47
C ASP A 310 2.24 22.25 -41.70
N PRO A 311 3.38 21.92 -41.06
CA PRO A 311 4.66 22.61 -41.27
C PRO A 311 5.04 22.82 -42.75
N ASP A 312 4.64 21.94 -43.67
CA ASP A 312 5.03 22.02 -45.09
C ASP A 312 4.02 22.80 -45.94
N ALA A 313 2.85 23.15 -45.39
CA ALA A 313 1.84 23.93 -46.11
C ALA A 313 2.33 25.34 -46.48
N ALA A 314 3.31 25.88 -45.75
CA ALA A 314 3.92 27.18 -46.06
C ALA A 314 4.80 27.15 -47.33
N HIS A 315 5.36 25.99 -47.71
CA HIS A 315 6.29 25.86 -48.85
C HIS A 315 5.60 25.45 -50.16
N ARG A 316 4.32 25.04 -50.12
CA ARG A 316 3.58 24.61 -51.33
C ARG A 316 2.90 25.77 -52.08
N ASN A 317 2.90 26.98 -51.52
CA ASN A 317 2.29 28.18 -52.10
C ASN A 317 3.33 29.28 -52.46
N ALA A 318 4.62 28.94 -52.50
CA ALA A 318 5.72 29.83 -52.89
C ALA A 318 6.34 29.37 -54.21
#